data_AF-A0A2U2DI37-F1
#
_entry.id   AF-A0A2U2DI37-F1
#
_cell.length_a   1.000
_cell.length_b   1.000
_cell.length_c   1.000
_cell.angle_alpha   90.00
_cell.angle_beta   90.00
_cell.angle_gamma   90.00
#
_symmetry.space_group_name_H-M   'P 1'
#
loop_
_entity.id
_entity.type
_entity.pdbx_description
1 polymer ?
#
loop_
_entity_poly.entity_id
_entity_poly.type
_entity_poly.pdbx_seq_one_letter_code
_entity_poly.pdbx_strand_id
1 'polypeptide(L)'
;MQSLGEGKVLPKIRLLQIGDVHLVSNAGNKAFVDDKDTTFPLNLKNIISRSPIKTVFRRIFEIINEQNIDAVLFMGDLTDYGKLDGYAACSNYIASALQIGSKGLYRDIPVGIVPGNHDINRDLARKPGISTKFTPLAEALTNAGLPALPISKAMHRSVVKNNARIELFLLNSCWGCGEESYIPPEFRGQIAAAIEAVMSGPDSDTAIRAYYDRQLDTPAISEETIESVVTKMESLSGASMPVLVAHHNLLPQRRPRLAPYTELVNGGALRGALGELGRPVIYLHGHIHEDPVEVLQLPGGFPVVSISSPDIPKGFNLVDILFGENAVPLACHIIPYRVDKSGILKREPTISIALNNGRKRSSDRNTGILYGKVLEAGQVYWPELTRQFLDEAHGMDEERLTIIVEQLQAEGSITIDNYDLSPAHWILRAEK
;
A
#
# COMPACT_ATOMS: atom_id res chain seq x y z
N MET A 1 -12.39 -45.23 0.27
CA MET A 1 -11.48 -44.07 0.16
C MET A 1 -12.32 -42.87 -0.23
N GLN A 2 -12.85 -42.16 0.77
CA GLN A 2 -13.44 -40.83 0.55
C GLN A 2 -12.28 -39.89 0.20
N SER A 3 -12.42 -39.10 -0.86
CA SER A 3 -11.47 -38.02 -1.15
C SER A 3 -11.42 -37.10 0.07
N LEU A 4 -10.25 -36.96 0.67
CA LEU A 4 -9.96 -35.84 1.57
C LEU A 4 -10.32 -34.57 0.80
N GLY A 5 -11.36 -33.88 1.24
CA GLY A 5 -11.88 -32.69 0.58
C GLY A 5 -10.75 -31.68 0.40
N GLU A 6 -10.69 -31.06 -0.79
CA GLU A 6 -9.93 -29.84 -0.97
C GLU A 6 -10.49 -28.82 0.03
N GLY A 7 -9.73 -28.53 1.10
CA GLY A 7 -10.23 -27.74 2.21
C GLY A 7 -10.80 -26.40 1.75
N LYS A 8 -11.91 -25.98 2.36
CA LYS A 8 -12.66 -24.80 1.93
C LYS A 8 -11.84 -23.53 2.16
N VAL A 9 -11.38 -22.90 1.07
CA VAL A 9 -10.61 -21.65 1.14
C VAL A 9 -11.56 -20.48 1.43
N LEU A 10 -11.23 -19.68 2.44
CA LEU A 10 -12.02 -18.50 2.79
C LEU A 10 -12.04 -17.46 1.66
N PRO A 11 -13.15 -16.71 1.49
CA PRO A 11 -13.19 -15.59 0.57
C PRO A 11 -12.06 -14.60 0.83
N LYS A 12 -11.38 -14.18 -0.24
CA LYS A 12 -10.18 -13.37 -0.17
C LYS A 12 -10.11 -12.35 -1.30
N ILE A 13 -9.77 -11.11 -0.97
CA ILE A 13 -9.44 -10.06 -1.93
C ILE A 13 -7.95 -9.75 -1.85
N ARG A 14 -7.25 -9.83 -2.98
CA ARG A 14 -5.79 -9.64 -3.08
C ARG A 14 -5.47 -8.34 -3.82
N LEU A 15 -4.78 -7.44 -3.14
CA LEU A 15 -4.34 -6.15 -3.67
C LEU A 15 -2.83 -6.17 -3.89
N LEU A 16 -2.38 -5.54 -4.97
CA LEU A 16 -0.98 -5.25 -5.22
C LEU A 16 -0.70 -3.78 -4.87
N GLN A 17 0.19 -3.55 -3.91
CA GLN A 17 0.56 -2.21 -3.45
C GLN A 17 1.99 -1.87 -3.91
N ILE A 18 2.12 -0.79 -4.68
CA ILE A 18 3.37 -0.31 -5.27
C ILE A 18 3.54 1.15 -4.88
N GLY A 19 4.69 1.55 -4.36
CA GLY A 19 4.97 2.95 -4.00
C GLY A 19 6.26 3.48 -4.59
N ASP A 20 6.38 4.81 -4.48
CA ASP A 20 7.59 5.61 -4.71
C ASP A 20 8.40 5.08 -5.90
N VAL A 21 7.87 5.24 -7.12
CA VAL A 21 8.44 4.61 -8.31
C VAL A 21 9.70 5.32 -8.78
N HIS A 22 9.71 6.66 -8.76
CA HIS A 22 10.83 7.52 -9.16
C HIS A 22 11.55 7.00 -10.41
N LEU A 23 10.81 6.67 -11.47
CA LEU A 23 11.32 5.81 -12.55
C LEU A 23 12.63 6.33 -13.15
N VAL A 24 12.74 7.65 -13.35
CA VAL A 24 13.92 8.26 -13.98
C VAL A 24 15.15 8.12 -13.08
N SER A 25 15.05 8.53 -11.81
CA SER A 25 16.14 8.35 -10.85
C SER A 25 16.50 6.86 -10.66
N ASN A 26 15.49 6.00 -10.52
CA ASN A 26 15.67 4.59 -10.23
C ASN A 26 16.17 3.77 -11.43
N ALA A 27 15.86 4.18 -12.67
CA ALA A 27 16.45 3.60 -13.88
C ALA A 27 17.93 3.97 -14.03
N GLY A 28 18.35 5.11 -13.48
CA GLY A 28 19.74 5.57 -13.45
C GLY A 28 20.60 4.97 -12.34
N ASN A 29 20.00 4.26 -11.37
CA ASN A 29 20.75 3.62 -10.28
C ASN A 29 21.77 2.61 -10.83
N LYS A 30 22.99 2.65 -10.27
CA LYS A 30 24.06 1.72 -10.66
C LYS A 30 23.55 0.30 -10.50
N ALA A 31 23.66 -0.46 -11.58
CA ALA A 31 23.32 -1.87 -11.55
C ALA A 31 24.19 -2.60 -10.50
N PHE A 32 23.69 -3.70 -9.94
CA PHE A 32 24.34 -4.43 -8.85
C PHE A 32 25.62 -5.16 -9.35
N VAL A 33 26.67 -4.38 -9.60
CA VAL A 33 27.99 -4.82 -10.08
C VAL A 33 29.06 -3.90 -9.49
N ASP A 34 30.03 -4.48 -8.79
CA ASP A 34 31.27 -3.80 -8.38
C ASP A 34 32.21 -3.72 -9.58
N ASP A 35 32.00 -2.72 -10.41
CA ASP A 35 32.78 -2.54 -11.63
C ASP A 35 34.15 -1.92 -11.34
N LYS A 36 35.17 -2.77 -11.25
CA LYS A 36 36.59 -2.38 -11.15
C LYS A 36 37.33 -2.48 -12.48
N ASP A 37 36.65 -2.91 -13.55
CA ASP A 37 37.23 -3.14 -14.86
C ASP A 37 36.46 -2.34 -15.92
N THR A 38 36.91 -1.11 -16.14
CA THR A 38 36.36 -0.21 -17.15
C THR A 38 36.50 -0.74 -18.59
N THR A 39 37.28 -1.79 -18.83
CA THR A 39 37.45 -2.43 -20.13
C THR A 39 36.52 -3.63 -20.35
N PHE A 40 35.76 -4.03 -19.32
CA PHE A 40 34.84 -5.16 -19.39
C PHE A 40 33.75 -4.93 -20.45
N PRO A 41 33.44 -5.92 -21.32
CA PRO A 41 32.51 -5.71 -22.42
C PRO A 41 31.12 -5.25 -21.96
N LEU A 42 30.69 -4.07 -22.42
CA LEU A 42 29.44 -3.42 -22.00
C LEU A 42 28.21 -4.32 -22.18
N ASN A 43 28.14 -5.09 -23.27
CA ASN A 43 27.03 -6.01 -23.52
C ASN A 43 26.95 -7.12 -22.46
N LEU A 44 28.09 -7.71 -22.09
CA LEU A 44 28.15 -8.73 -21.06
C LEU A 44 27.86 -8.13 -19.69
N LYS A 45 28.37 -6.93 -19.42
CA LYS A 45 28.08 -6.13 -18.23
C LYS A 45 26.58 -5.90 -18.06
N ASN A 46 25.88 -5.53 -19.12
CA ASN A 46 24.43 -5.32 -19.10
C ASN A 46 23.63 -6.63 -18.88
N ILE A 47 24.18 -7.79 -19.29
CA ILE A 47 23.56 -9.10 -19.05
C ILE A 47 23.71 -9.52 -17.58
N ILE A 48 24.90 -9.33 -17.00
CA ILE A 48 25.19 -9.74 -15.62
C ILE A 48 24.71 -8.71 -14.58
N SER A 49 24.60 -7.45 -14.99
CA SER A 49 24.15 -6.37 -14.13
C SER A 49 22.62 -6.29 -14.11
N ARG A 50 22.02 -6.59 -12.96
CA ARG A 50 20.57 -6.53 -12.80
C ARG A 50 20.15 -5.12 -12.41
N SER A 51 19.26 -4.54 -13.20
CA SER A 51 18.51 -3.34 -12.80
C SER A 51 17.44 -3.77 -11.79
N PRO A 52 17.45 -3.25 -10.55
CA PRO A 52 16.47 -3.63 -9.52
C PRO A 52 15.03 -3.36 -9.97
N ILE A 53 14.77 -2.18 -10.55
CA ILE A 53 13.43 -1.80 -11.00
C ILE A 53 12.89 -2.73 -12.10
N LYS A 54 13.72 -3.15 -13.07
CA LYS A 54 13.29 -4.14 -14.09
C LYS A 54 12.97 -5.50 -13.49
N THR A 55 13.77 -5.92 -12.50
CA THR A 55 13.56 -7.21 -11.81
C THR A 55 12.24 -7.19 -11.04
N VAL A 56 11.95 -6.07 -10.37
CA VAL A 56 10.72 -5.87 -9.61
C VAL A 56 9.50 -5.81 -10.53
N PHE A 57 9.51 -4.99 -11.58
CA PHE A 57 8.40 -4.91 -12.54
C PHE A 57 8.14 -6.23 -13.26
N ARG A 58 9.20 -6.99 -13.61
CA ARG A 58 9.02 -8.34 -14.17
C ARG A 58 8.31 -9.27 -13.19
N ARG A 59 8.71 -9.26 -11.92
CA ARG A 59 8.05 -10.09 -10.90
C ARG A 59 6.62 -9.66 -10.66
N ILE A 60 6.34 -8.36 -10.67
CA ILE A 60 4.97 -7.84 -10.58
C ILE A 60 4.12 -8.34 -11.75
N PHE A 61 4.65 -8.28 -12.99
CA PHE A 61 3.96 -8.82 -14.17
C PHE A 61 3.67 -10.31 -14.04
N GLU A 62 4.65 -11.12 -13.61
CA GLU A 62 4.47 -12.56 -13.35
C GLU A 62 3.35 -12.78 -12.32
N ILE A 63 3.32 -12.01 -11.24
CA ILE A 63 2.28 -12.09 -10.22
C ILE A 63 0.92 -11.70 -10.77
N ILE A 64 0.81 -10.65 -11.58
CA ILE A 64 -0.45 -10.27 -12.23
C ILE A 64 -0.94 -11.40 -13.16
N ASN A 65 -0.01 -12.06 -13.86
CA ASN A 65 -0.32 -13.14 -14.79
C ASN A 65 -0.73 -14.45 -14.09
N GLU A 66 -0.04 -14.81 -13.01
CA GLU A 66 -0.16 -16.13 -12.37
C GLU A 66 -1.05 -16.11 -11.13
N GLN A 67 -1.17 -14.96 -10.46
CA GLN A 67 -1.89 -14.81 -9.21
C GLN A 67 -3.11 -13.94 -9.47
N ASN A 68 -4.28 -14.38 -9.00
CA ASN A 68 -5.54 -13.69 -9.21
C ASN A 68 -5.58 -12.38 -8.40
N ILE A 69 -5.01 -11.30 -8.96
CA ILE A 69 -4.96 -9.96 -8.39
C ILE A 69 -6.29 -9.23 -8.63
N ASP A 70 -6.87 -8.70 -7.55
CA ASP A 70 -8.18 -8.05 -7.58
C ASP A 70 -8.09 -6.53 -7.74
N ALA A 71 -6.93 -5.92 -7.44
CA ALA A 71 -6.59 -4.54 -7.82
C ALA A 71 -5.08 -4.27 -7.77
N VAL A 72 -4.61 -3.32 -8.58
CA VAL A 72 -3.25 -2.77 -8.57
C VAL A 72 -3.28 -1.32 -8.14
N LEU A 73 -2.52 -0.97 -7.10
CA LEU A 73 -2.59 0.33 -6.45
C LEU A 73 -1.18 0.96 -6.40
N PHE A 74 -1.05 2.17 -6.94
CA PHE A 74 0.18 2.96 -6.94
C PHE A 74 0.08 4.14 -5.97
N MET A 75 1.02 4.24 -5.04
CA MET A 75 1.05 5.25 -3.97
C MET A 75 1.74 6.56 -4.40
N GLY A 76 1.78 6.89 -5.69
CA GLY A 76 2.37 8.13 -6.21
C GLY A 76 3.90 8.09 -6.36
N ASP A 77 4.48 9.30 -6.50
CA ASP A 77 5.90 9.53 -6.75
C ASP A 77 6.40 8.75 -7.98
N LEU A 78 5.69 8.95 -9.08
CA LEU A 78 6.04 8.36 -10.38
C LEU A 78 7.23 9.07 -11.03
N THR A 79 7.47 10.33 -10.66
CA THR A 79 8.61 11.14 -11.14
C THR A 79 9.37 11.78 -10.00
N ASP A 80 10.41 12.54 -10.36
CA ASP A 80 11.26 13.28 -9.46
C ASP A 80 11.07 14.78 -9.68
N TYR A 81 10.90 15.52 -8.58
CA TYR A 81 10.94 16.99 -8.58
C TYR A 81 9.98 17.66 -9.57
N GLY A 82 8.79 17.09 -9.78
CA GLY A 82 7.76 17.66 -10.64
C GLY A 82 8.10 17.63 -12.14
N LYS A 83 9.02 16.76 -12.55
CA LYS A 83 9.40 16.58 -13.96
C LYS A 83 8.28 15.86 -14.72
N LEU A 84 7.46 16.64 -15.42
CA LEU A 84 6.27 16.15 -16.15
C LEU A 84 6.61 15.12 -17.23
N ASP A 85 7.71 15.30 -17.96
CA ASP A 85 8.16 14.33 -18.98
C ASP A 85 8.51 12.98 -18.34
N GLY A 86 9.14 13.01 -17.16
CA GLY A 86 9.44 11.81 -16.38
C GLY A 86 8.18 11.11 -15.90
N TYR A 87 7.17 11.88 -15.46
CA TYR A 87 5.87 11.36 -15.06
C TYR A 87 5.14 10.68 -16.22
N ALA A 88 5.13 11.33 -17.40
CA ALA A 88 4.53 10.77 -18.62
C ALA A 88 5.26 9.50 -19.09
N ALA A 89 6.60 9.48 -19.04
CA ALA A 89 7.39 8.30 -19.34
C ALA A 89 7.08 7.15 -18.36
N CYS A 90 6.97 7.45 -17.06
CA CYS A 90 6.61 6.48 -16.03
C CYS A 90 5.21 5.90 -16.23
N SER A 91 4.23 6.76 -16.53
CA SER A 91 2.85 6.35 -16.83
C SER A 91 2.81 5.36 -18.00
N ASN A 92 3.51 5.67 -19.11
CA ASN A 92 3.60 4.78 -20.26
C ASN A 92 4.33 3.46 -19.94
N TYR A 93 5.40 3.55 -19.15
CA TYR A 93 6.15 2.36 -18.73
C TYR A 93 5.30 1.44 -17.87
N ILE A 94 4.56 1.96 -16.88
CA ILE A 94 3.66 1.18 -16.02
C ILE A 94 2.61 0.44 -16.87
N ALA A 95 1.89 1.18 -17.73
CA ALA A 95 0.86 0.61 -18.58
C ALA A 95 1.41 -0.50 -19.49
N SER A 96 2.59 -0.27 -20.09
CA SER A 96 3.21 -1.20 -21.04
C SER A 96 3.88 -2.39 -20.35
N ALA A 97 4.65 -2.18 -19.28
CA ALA A 97 5.41 -3.22 -18.60
C ALA A 97 4.50 -4.20 -17.84
N LEU A 98 3.41 -3.69 -17.26
CA LEU A 98 2.46 -4.51 -16.51
C LEU A 98 1.25 -4.92 -17.34
N GLN A 99 1.10 -4.40 -18.56
CA GLN A 99 -0.04 -4.66 -19.44
C GLN A 99 -1.39 -4.36 -18.74
N ILE A 100 -1.45 -3.28 -17.98
CA ILE A 100 -2.63 -2.79 -17.25
C ILE A 100 -3.19 -1.51 -17.88
N GLY A 101 -4.37 -1.09 -17.43
CA GLY A 101 -5.08 0.05 -18.02
C GLY A 101 -5.83 -0.33 -19.29
N SER A 102 -6.50 0.63 -19.92
CA SER A 102 -7.47 0.40 -21.01
C SER A 102 -6.87 -0.24 -22.26
N LYS A 103 -5.55 -0.21 -22.42
CA LYS A 103 -4.81 -0.72 -23.59
C LYS A 103 -4.13 -2.07 -23.35
N GLY A 104 -4.06 -2.53 -22.09
CA GLY A 104 -3.28 -3.72 -21.71
C GLY A 104 -4.06 -5.04 -21.79
N LEU A 105 -3.34 -6.16 -21.66
CA LEU A 105 -3.93 -7.50 -21.56
C LEU A 105 -4.78 -7.69 -20.30
N TYR A 106 -4.38 -7.07 -19.18
CA TYR A 106 -5.05 -7.14 -17.89
C TYR A 106 -5.92 -5.90 -17.62
N ARG A 107 -6.54 -5.36 -18.66
CA ARG A 107 -7.38 -4.15 -18.61
C ARG A 107 -8.57 -4.23 -17.65
N ASP A 108 -9.02 -5.44 -17.32
CA ASP A 108 -10.16 -5.68 -16.43
C ASP A 108 -9.76 -5.58 -14.95
N ILE A 109 -8.46 -5.66 -14.64
CA ILE A 109 -7.97 -5.47 -13.27
C ILE A 109 -8.12 -3.99 -12.88
N PRO A 110 -8.84 -3.70 -11.79
CA PRO A 110 -8.89 -2.35 -11.24
C PRO A 110 -7.49 -1.78 -10.98
N VAL A 111 -7.23 -0.58 -11.51
CA VAL A 111 -6.01 0.18 -11.20
C VAL A 111 -6.41 1.43 -10.41
N GLY A 112 -5.63 1.75 -9.37
CA GLY A 112 -5.73 3.00 -8.62
C GLY A 112 -4.38 3.69 -8.56
N ILE A 113 -4.34 5.00 -8.79
CA ILE A 113 -3.14 5.81 -8.74
C ILE A 113 -3.47 7.08 -7.96
N VAL A 114 -2.63 7.45 -6.99
CA VAL A 114 -2.70 8.71 -6.25
C VAL A 114 -1.47 9.56 -6.58
N PRO A 115 -1.54 10.89 -6.49
CA PRO A 115 -0.37 11.73 -6.69
C PRO A 115 0.56 11.63 -5.47
N GLY A 116 1.87 11.71 -5.70
CA GLY A 116 2.88 11.93 -4.68
C GLY A 116 3.43 13.35 -4.68
N ASN A 117 4.19 13.72 -3.65
CA ASN A 117 4.73 15.07 -3.52
C ASN A 117 5.80 15.37 -4.59
N HIS A 118 6.58 14.37 -5.01
CA HIS A 118 7.55 14.52 -6.09
C HIS A 118 6.92 14.57 -7.48
N ASP A 119 5.63 14.24 -7.62
CA ASP A 119 4.90 14.42 -8.88
C ASP A 119 4.53 15.87 -9.16
N ILE A 120 4.49 16.72 -8.13
CA ILE A 120 3.99 18.09 -8.23
C ILE A 120 5.02 19.01 -8.87
N ASN A 121 4.65 19.57 -10.02
CA ASN A 121 5.40 20.66 -10.62
C ASN A 121 5.14 21.96 -9.84
N ARG A 122 6.20 22.53 -9.26
CA ARG A 122 6.11 23.68 -8.37
C ARG A 122 5.81 25.00 -9.08
N ASP A 123 6.25 25.16 -10.33
CA ASP A 123 5.88 26.33 -11.14
C ASP A 123 4.37 26.33 -11.44
N LEU A 124 3.77 25.15 -11.60
CA LEU A 124 2.32 25.02 -11.72
C LEU A 124 1.60 25.19 -10.39
N ALA A 125 2.19 24.79 -9.27
CA ALA A 125 1.62 25.00 -7.94
C ALA A 125 1.51 26.49 -7.58
N ARG A 126 2.37 27.35 -8.13
CA ARG A 126 2.29 28.81 -8.00
C ARG A 126 1.14 29.45 -8.78
N LYS A 127 0.59 28.76 -9.78
CA LYS A 127 -0.49 29.32 -10.61
C LYS A 127 -1.80 29.32 -9.81
N PRO A 128 -2.69 30.30 -10.07
CA PRO A 128 -4.01 30.30 -9.45
C PRO A 128 -4.76 28.98 -9.66
N GLY A 129 -5.49 28.55 -8.63
CA GLY A 129 -6.25 27.30 -8.63
C GLY A 129 -5.45 26.12 -8.08
N ILE A 130 -5.84 25.65 -6.90
CA ILE A 130 -5.17 24.57 -6.16
C ILE A 130 -5.10 23.23 -6.93
N SER A 131 -6.00 23.03 -7.90
CA SER A 131 -6.04 21.83 -8.76
C SER A 131 -5.16 21.94 -10.01
N THR A 132 -4.70 23.14 -10.38
CA THR A 132 -3.97 23.39 -11.65
C THR A 132 -2.72 22.51 -11.78
N LYS A 133 -2.00 22.31 -10.68
CA LYS A 133 -0.78 21.48 -10.60
C LYS A 133 -0.98 20.00 -10.93
N PHE A 134 -2.20 19.48 -10.84
CA PHE A 134 -2.50 18.07 -11.12
C PHE A 134 -2.98 17.82 -12.55
N THR A 135 -3.35 18.86 -13.31
CA THR A 135 -3.93 18.72 -14.65
C THR A 135 -3.00 17.96 -15.61
N PRO A 136 -1.70 18.30 -15.71
CA PRO A 136 -0.80 17.57 -16.61
C PRO A 136 -0.57 16.11 -16.18
N LEU A 137 -0.66 15.82 -14.87
CA LEU A 137 -0.53 14.46 -14.36
C LEU A 137 -1.72 13.60 -14.80
N ALA A 138 -2.94 14.14 -14.69
CA ALA A 138 -4.15 13.46 -15.15
C ALA A 138 -4.15 13.23 -16.67
N GLU A 139 -3.65 14.20 -17.46
CA GLU A 139 -3.48 14.06 -18.90
C GLU A 139 -2.46 12.97 -19.25
N ALA A 140 -1.32 12.93 -18.56
CA ALA A 140 -0.29 11.91 -18.77
C ALA A 140 -0.80 10.49 -18.53
N LEU A 141 -1.56 10.27 -17.44
CA LEU A 141 -2.19 8.98 -17.17
C LEU A 141 -3.23 8.61 -18.23
N THR A 142 -4.09 9.57 -18.59
CA THR A 142 -5.12 9.36 -19.62
C THR A 142 -4.49 8.95 -20.95
N ASN A 143 -3.42 9.63 -21.37
CA ASN A 143 -2.68 9.33 -22.59
C ASN A 143 -2.06 7.92 -22.56
N ALA A 144 -1.56 7.49 -21.39
CA ALA A 144 -1.06 6.14 -21.17
C ALA A 144 -2.17 5.07 -21.11
N GLY A 145 -3.46 5.47 -21.02
CA GLY A 145 -4.59 4.55 -20.83
C GLY A 145 -4.80 4.13 -19.37
N LEU A 146 -4.26 4.88 -18.42
CA LEU A 146 -4.38 4.66 -16.98
C LEU A 146 -5.57 5.45 -16.39
N PRO A 147 -6.06 5.07 -15.19
CA PRO A 147 -7.20 5.74 -14.55
C PRO A 147 -6.89 7.20 -14.18
N ALA A 148 -7.96 7.98 -13.97
CA ALA A 148 -7.86 9.36 -13.50
C ALA A 148 -7.31 9.47 -12.07
N LEU A 149 -6.75 10.64 -11.72
CA LEU A 149 -6.28 10.96 -10.37
C LEU A 149 -7.41 11.49 -9.49
N PRO A 150 -7.41 11.16 -8.18
CA PRO A 150 -8.22 11.88 -7.23
C PRO A 150 -7.62 13.29 -7.05
N ILE A 151 -8.31 14.33 -7.53
CA ILE A 151 -7.83 15.71 -7.40
C ILE A 151 -8.59 16.41 -6.28
N SER A 152 -9.89 16.68 -6.47
CA SER A 152 -10.71 17.48 -5.55
C SER A 152 -11.50 16.66 -4.54
N LYS A 153 -11.78 15.38 -4.87
CA LYS A 153 -12.55 14.46 -4.02
C LYS A 153 -11.97 13.06 -4.07
N ALA A 154 -12.34 12.23 -3.10
CA ALA A 154 -12.03 10.80 -3.16
C ALA A 154 -12.61 10.17 -4.42
N MET A 155 -11.80 9.35 -5.11
CA MET A 155 -12.33 8.42 -6.09
C MET A 155 -12.70 7.12 -5.41
N HIS A 156 -13.93 6.65 -5.63
CA HIS A 156 -14.49 5.48 -4.99
C HIS A 156 -14.68 4.35 -6.01
N ARG A 157 -14.30 3.12 -5.64
CA ARG A 157 -14.56 1.91 -6.42
C ARG A 157 -14.80 0.71 -5.50
N SER A 158 -15.88 -0.02 -5.72
CA SER A 158 -16.11 -1.29 -5.05
C SER A 158 -15.35 -2.42 -5.76
N VAL A 159 -14.69 -3.28 -4.99
CA VAL A 159 -14.12 -4.54 -5.48
C VAL A 159 -14.83 -5.68 -4.76
N VAL A 160 -15.50 -6.52 -5.55
CA VAL A 160 -16.35 -7.60 -5.06
C VAL A 160 -15.84 -8.91 -5.64
N LYS A 161 -15.65 -9.91 -4.78
CA LYS A 161 -15.24 -11.26 -5.18
C LYS A 161 -15.99 -12.27 -4.34
N ASN A 162 -16.82 -13.08 -4.99
CA ASN A 162 -17.79 -13.94 -4.30
C ASN A 162 -18.68 -13.09 -3.36
N ASN A 163 -18.68 -13.40 -2.06
CA ASN A 163 -19.36 -12.62 -1.03
C ASN A 163 -18.46 -11.54 -0.38
N ALA A 164 -17.15 -11.54 -0.64
CA ALA A 164 -16.22 -10.56 -0.10
C ALA A 164 -16.32 -9.21 -0.82
N ARG A 165 -16.23 -8.12 -0.06
CA ARG A 165 -16.36 -6.76 -0.60
C ARG A 165 -15.45 -5.77 0.13
N ILE A 166 -14.64 -5.07 -0.65
CA ILE A 166 -13.94 -3.86 -0.20
C ILE A 166 -14.42 -2.63 -0.96
N GLU A 167 -14.20 -1.48 -0.34
CA GLU A 167 -14.46 -0.17 -0.90
C GLU A 167 -13.14 0.59 -0.98
N LEU A 168 -12.61 0.70 -2.19
CA LEU A 168 -11.37 1.43 -2.45
C LEU A 168 -11.68 2.93 -2.52
N PHE A 169 -10.92 3.71 -1.74
CA PHE A 169 -10.93 5.17 -1.78
C PHE A 169 -9.54 5.68 -2.12
N LEU A 170 -9.39 6.30 -3.29
CA LEU A 170 -8.15 6.96 -3.68
C LEU A 170 -8.21 8.43 -3.24
N LEU A 171 -7.21 8.85 -2.47
CA LEU A 171 -7.18 10.15 -1.80
C LEU A 171 -6.00 10.99 -2.28
N ASN A 172 -6.23 12.29 -2.43
CA ASN A 172 -5.16 13.25 -2.66
C ASN A 172 -4.59 13.74 -1.34
N SER A 173 -3.49 13.15 -0.89
CA SER A 173 -2.74 13.65 0.28
C SER A 173 -1.78 14.78 -0.06
N CYS A 174 -1.67 15.16 -1.34
CA CYS A 174 -0.72 16.16 -1.83
C CYS A 174 -1.36 17.54 -2.03
N TRP A 175 -2.50 17.79 -1.38
CA TRP A 175 -3.32 18.98 -1.61
C TRP A 175 -2.54 20.29 -1.38
N GLY A 176 -1.79 20.38 -0.28
CA GLY A 176 -0.93 21.53 0.04
C GLY A 176 0.52 21.41 -0.45
N CYS A 177 0.87 20.39 -1.23
CA CYS A 177 2.25 20.23 -1.72
C CYS A 177 2.59 21.30 -2.76
N GLY A 178 3.75 21.95 -2.59
CA GLY A 178 4.23 22.99 -3.49
C GLY A 178 3.65 24.38 -3.23
N GLU A 179 2.83 24.54 -2.17
CA GLU A 179 2.32 25.83 -1.75
C GLU A 179 3.45 26.71 -1.18
N GLU A 180 3.28 28.02 -1.35
CA GLU A 180 4.23 29.00 -0.82
C GLU A 180 3.94 29.29 0.65
N SER A 181 5.00 29.40 1.45
CA SER A 181 4.89 29.91 2.81
C SER A 181 4.23 31.29 2.79
N TYR A 182 3.22 31.47 3.63
CA TYR A 182 2.61 32.77 3.78
C TYR A 182 3.62 33.77 4.35
N ILE A 183 4.03 34.73 3.53
CA ILE A 183 4.80 35.90 3.96
C ILE A 183 3.82 37.05 4.17
N PRO A 184 3.75 37.64 5.38
CA PRO A 184 2.90 38.80 5.65
C PRO A 184 3.16 39.93 4.65
N PRO A 185 2.11 40.68 4.21
CA PRO A 185 2.23 41.69 3.16
C PRO A 185 3.33 42.72 3.41
N GLU A 186 3.58 43.08 4.66
CA GLU A 186 4.58 44.05 5.12
C GLU A 186 6.01 43.63 4.77
N PHE A 187 6.27 42.32 4.71
CA PHE A 187 7.60 41.76 4.43
C PHE A 187 7.73 41.15 3.03
N ARG A 188 6.61 40.85 2.37
CA ARG A 188 6.56 40.06 1.13
C ARG A 188 7.44 40.64 0.02
N GLY A 189 7.36 41.95 -0.22
CA GLY A 189 8.12 42.59 -1.29
C GLY A 189 9.64 42.51 -1.10
N GLN A 190 10.11 42.76 0.14
CA GLN A 190 11.55 42.73 0.44
C GLN A 190 12.11 41.31 0.43
N ILE A 191 11.36 40.34 0.98
CA ILE A 191 11.78 38.94 1.02
C ILE A 191 11.76 38.34 -0.40
N ALA A 192 10.72 38.59 -1.19
CA ALA A 192 10.64 38.11 -2.58
C ALA A 192 11.80 38.65 -3.42
N ALA A 193 12.09 39.96 -3.34
CA ALA A 193 13.20 40.58 -4.07
C ALA A 193 14.56 39.98 -3.66
N ALA A 194 14.77 39.69 -2.37
CA ALA A 194 15.99 39.07 -1.88
C ALA A 194 16.16 37.62 -2.39
N ILE A 195 15.07 36.85 -2.43
CA ILE A 195 15.07 35.49 -2.99
C ILE A 195 15.38 35.52 -4.49
N GLU A 196 14.70 36.37 -5.26
CA GLU A 196 14.90 36.49 -6.71
C GLU A 196 16.33 36.92 -7.07
N ALA A 197 16.90 37.86 -6.31
CA ALA A 197 18.27 38.31 -6.51
C ALA A 197 19.29 37.16 -6.35
N VAL A 198 19.06 36.27 -5.38
CA VAL A 198 19.92 35.09 -5.15
C VAL A 198 19.67 34.02 -6.22
N MET A 199 18.41 33.78 -6.60
CA MET A 199 18.06 32.81 -7.67
C MET A 199 18.55 33.23 -9.05
N SER A 200 18.76 34.52 -9.29
CA SER A 200 19.26 35.06 -10.57
C SER A 200 20.78 35.27 -10.58
N GLY A 201 21.48 34.88 -9.51
CA GLY A 201 22.91 35.07 -9.33
C GLY A 201 23.77 34.00 -10.02
N PRO A 202 25.10 34.07 -9.83
CA PRO A 202 26.07 33.14 -10.44
C PRO A 202 25.86 31.67 -10.07
N ASP A 203 25.25 31.40 -8.90
CA ASP A 203 24.96 30.07 -8.36
C ASP A 203 23.46 29.73 -8.44
N SER A 204 22.76 30.23 -9.47
CA SER A 204 21.31 30.11 -9.64
C SER A 204 20.79 28.69 -9.40
N ASP A 205 21.44 27.66 -9.95
CA ASP A 205 20.97 26.28 -9.83
C ASP A 205 21.02 25.75 -8.40
N THR A 206 22.05 26.12 -7.64
CA THR A 206 22.19 25.74 -6.23
C THR A 206 21.20 26.50 -5.36
N ALA A 207 21.04 27.80 -5.62
CA ALA A 207 20.07 28.66 -4.93
C ALA A 207 18.63 28.21 -5.18
N ILE A 208 18.31 27.89 -6.43
CA ILE A 208 17.03 27.32 -6.85
C ILE A 208 16.80 26.02 -6.08
N ARG A 209 17.74 25.07 -6.06
CA ARG A 209 17.60 23.83 -5.27
C ARG A 209 17.37 24.08 -3.78
N ALA A 210 18.15 24.96 -3.16
CA ALA A 210 18.01 25.26 -1.73
C ALA A 210 16.69 25.99 -1.40
N TYR A 211 16.20 26.83 -2.29
CA TYR A 211 14.90 27.48 -2.16
C TYR A 211 13.74 26.50 -2.43
N TYR A 212 13.91 25.59 -3.38
CA TYR A 212 13.01 24.48 -3.61
C TYR A 212 12.92 23.59 -2.37
N ASP A 213 14.04 23.29 -1.69
CA ASP A 213 14.00 22.55 -0.42
C ASP A 213 13.26 23.31 0.71
N ARG A 214 12.94 24.60 0.52
CA ARG A 214 12.17 25.45 1.45
C ARG A 214 10.71 25.67 1.08
N GLN A 215 10.25 25.39 -0.14
CA GLN A 215 8.81 25.42 -0.41
C GLN A 215 8.15 24.26 0.33
N LEU A 216 6.96 24.50 0.86
CA LEU A 216 6.37 23.58 1.80
C LEU A 216 5.85 22.35 1.05
N ASP A 217 6.42 21.21 1.40
CA ASP A 217 5.67 19.97 1.29
C ASP A 217 4.64 20.05 2.42
N THR A 218 3.40 20.46 2.13
CA THR A 218 2.33 20.50 3.14
C THR A 218 1.32 19.41 2.83
N PRO A 219 1.60 18.15 3.22
CA PRO A 219 0.66 17.06 3.04
C PRO A 219 -0.66 17.38 3.73
N ALA A 220 -1.76 17.31 2.99
CA ALA A 220 -3.10 17.52 3.51
C ALA A 220 -4.13 16.78 2.66
N ILE A 221 -5.24 16.39 3.27
CA ILE A 221 -6.43 15.90 2.58
C ILE A 221 -7.55 16.92 2.81
N SER A 222 -8.25 17.35 1.76
CA SER A 222 -9.35 18.32 1.93
C SER A 222 -10.45 17.77 2.85
N GLU A 223 -11.09 18.63 3.65
CA GLU A 223 -12.22 18.26 4.52
C GLU A 223 -13.35 17.60 3.74
N GLU A 224 -13.73 18.17 2.58
CA GLU A 224 -14.73 17.58 1.66
C GLU A 224 -14.40 16.13 1.28
N THR A 225 -13.12 15.81 1.08
CA THR A 225 -12.69 14.43 0.80
C THR A 225 -12.91 13.53 2.02
N ILE A 226 -12.55 13.98 3.22
CA ILE A 226 -12.75 13.20 4.47
C ILE A 226 -14.25 12.94 4.68
N GLU A 227 -15.07 13.99 4.60
CA GLU A 227 -16.53 13.89 4.72
C GLU A 227 -17.11 12.92 3.68
N SER A 228 -16.69 13.03 2.42
CA SER A 228 -17.18 12.15 1.36
C SER A 228 -16.90 10.66 1.62
N VAL A 229 -15.74 10.34 2.19
CA VAL A 229 -15.38 8.97 2.57
C VAL A 229 -16.25 8.49 3.73
N VAL A 230 -16.37 9.30 4.79
CA VAL A 230 -17.17 8.95 5.97
C VAL A 230 -18.63 8.75 5.60
N THR A 231 -19.26 9.72 4.95
CA THR A 231 -20.66 9.64 4.53
C THR A 231 -20.89 8.43 3.60
N LYS A 232 -19.96 8.14 2.69
CA LYS A 232 -20.07 6.95 1.84
C LYS A 232 -20.03 5.68 2.69
N MET A 233 -19.13 5.57 3.65
CA MET A 233 -18.98 4.37 4.48
C MET A 233 -20.15 4.14 5.44
N GLU A 234 -20.71 5.21 6.00
CA GLU A 234 -21.92 5.14 6.83
C GLU A 234 -23.13 4.63 6.03
N SER A 235 -23.19 4.92 4.73
CA SER A 235 -24.26 4.43 3.83
C SER A 235 -24.13 2.96 3.44
N LEU A 236 -23.00 2.30 3.75
CA LEU A 236 -22.70 0.94 3.31
C LEU A 236 -22.82 -0.08 4.45
N SER A 237 -23.15 -1.33 4.09
CA SER A 237 -23.27 -2.44 5.03
C SER A 237 -22.00 -2.63 5.85
N GLY A 238 -22.14 -3.10 7.10
CA GLY A 238 -20.99 -3.35 8.00
C GLY A 238 -19.99 -4.40 7.49
N ALA A 239 -20.40 -5.24 6.53
CA ALA A 239 -19.53 -6.21 5.85
C ALA A 239 -18.61 -5.56 4.80
N SER A 240 -18.91 -4.33 4.36
CA SER A 240 -18.07 -3.59 3.41
C SER A 240 -16.88 -2.96 4.13
N MET A 241 -15.68 -3.37 3.74
CA MET A 241 -14.44 -2.89 4.36
C MET A 241 -13.81 -1.73 3.57
N PRO A 242 -13.54 -0.58 4.20
CA PRO A 242 -12.83 0.52 3.56
C PRO A 242 -11.34 0.22 3.42
N VAL A 243 -10.81 0.46 2.22
CA VAL A 243 -9.38 0.47 1.91
C VAL A 243 -9.05 1.83 1.31
N LEU A 244 -8.34 2.65 2.07
CA LEU A 244 -7.92 3.98 1.67
C LEU A 244 -6.52 3.91 1.07
N VAL A 245 -6.30 4.68 0.02
CA VAL A 245 -5.05 4.77 -0.71
C VAL A 245 -4.65 6.23 -0.78
N ALA A 246 -3.45 6.55 -0.31
CA ALA A 246 -2.89 7.89 -0.32
C ALA A 246 -1.37 7.79 -0.53
N HIS A 247 -0.68 8.92 -0.70
CA HIS A 247 0.77 8.92 -0.76
C HIS A 247 1.39 9.11 0.64
N HIS A 248 0.92 10.11 1.40
CA HIS A 248 1.45 10.42 2.72
C HIS A 248 0.88 9.52 3.82
N ASN A 249 1.72 9.24 4.82
CA ASN A 249 1.43 8.46 6.01
C ASN A 249 0.51 9.19 7.01
N LEU A 250 -0.21 8.41 7.83
CA LEU A 250 -1.07 8.90 8.91
C LEU A 250 -0.32 9.24 10.20
N LEU A 251 0.82 8.60 10.42
CA LEU A 251 1.58 8.63 11.66
C LEU A 251 2.98 9.17 11.45
N PRO A 252 3.56 9.88 12.42
CA PRO A 252 4.93 10.33 12.34
C PRO A 252 5.90 9.20 12.00
N GLN A 253 6.88 9.49 11.14
CA GLN A 253 7.93 8.53 10.80
C GLN A 253 8.69 8.08 12.05
N ARG A 254 9.06 6.78 12.08
CA ARG A 254 9.90 6.22 13.16
C ARG A 254 11.25 6.93 13.25
N ARG A 255 11.84 7.25 12.09
CA ARG A 255 13.05 8.04 12.01
C ARG A 255 12.68 9.53 12.11
N PRO A 256 13.24 10.28 13.09
CA PRO A 256 12.97 11.71 13.19
C PRO A 256 13.38 12.44 11.91
N ARG A 257 12.42 13.12 11.29
CA ARG A 257 12.63 14.00 10.12
C ARG A 257 12.51 15.45 10.58
N LEU A 258 13.47 16.27 10.18
CA LEU A 258 13.52 17.70 10.51
C LEU A 258 13.28 18.51 9.23
N ALA A 259 12.01 18.73 8.89
CA ALA A 259 11.59 19.56 7.77
C ALA A 259 10.26 20.28 8.11
N PRO A 260 9.91 21.36 7.39
CA PRO A 260 8.57 21.94 7.48
C PRO A 260 7.53 20.89 7.08
N TYR A 261 6.57 20.60 7.96
CA TYR A 261 5.44 19.68 7.74
C TYR A 261 5.85 18.31 7.15
N THR A 262 6.51 17.49 7.96
CA THR A 262 6.97 16.15 7.54
C THR A 262 5.86 15.11 7.37
N GLU A 263 4.65 15.43 7.84
CA GLU A 263 3.52 14.51 7.98
C GLU A 263 2.23 15.20 7.52
N LEU A 264 1.17 14.40 7.35
CA LEU A 264 -0.18 14.90 7.09
C LEU A 264 -0.64 15.92 8.15
N VAL A 265 -0.76 17.20 7.78
CA VAL A 265 -1.04 18.29 8.73
C VAL A 265 -2.38 18.12 9.44
N ASN A 266 -3.35 17.52 8.77
CA ASN A 266 -4.66 17.17 9.31
C ASN A 266 -4.84 15.65 9.49
N GLY A 267 -3.74 14.89 9.62
CA GLY A 267 -3.79 13.45 9.82
C GLY A 267 -4.49 13.03 11.11
N GLY A 268 -4.49 13.88 12.14
CA GLY A 268 -5.29 13.68 13.35
C GLY A 268 -6.80 13.66 13.07
N ALA A 269 -7.29 14.55 12.20
CA ALA A 269 -8.70 14.62 11.83
C ALA A 269 -9.11 13.40 11.01
N LEU A 270 -8.31 13.02 10.00
CA LEU A 270 -8.56 11.81 9.22
C LEU A 270 -8.53 10.56 10.11
N ARG A 271 -7.51 10.39 10.94
CA ARG A 271 -7.41 9.24 11.85
C ARG A 271 -8.61 9.14 12.81
N GLY A 272 -9.05 10.28 13.36
CA GLY A 272 -10.24 10.34 14.21
C GLY A 272 -11.48 9.85 13.48
N ALA A 273 -11.75 10.41 12.30
CA ALA A 273 -12.87 10.02 11.45
C ALA A 273 -12.85 8.53 11.09
N LEU A 274 -11.68 7.97 10.74
CA LEU A 274 -11.55 6.54 10.42
C LEU A 274 -11.76 5.63 11.64
N GLY A 275 -11.26 6.02 12.80
CA GLY A 275 -11.43 5.25 14.05
C GLY A 275 -12.89 5.19 14.53
N GLU A 276 -13.71 6.15 14.13
CA GLU A 276 -15.12 6.26 14.51
C GLU A 276 -16.08 5.52 13.56
N LEU A 277 -15.61 4.99 12.42
CA LEU A 277 -16.44 4.27 11.42
C LEU A 277 -17.10 2.98 11.94
N GLY A 278 -16.72 2.51 13.14
CA GLY A 278 -17.27 1.30 13.75
C GLY A 278 -16.94 0.01 12.98
N ARG A 279 -15.85 0.01 12.21
CA ARG A 279 -15.39 -1.13 11.38
C ARG A 279 -13.87 -1.01 11.10
N PRO A 280 -13.18 -2.10 10.74
CA PRO A 280 -11.75 -2.02 10.46
C PRO A 280 -11.48 -1.24 9.16
N VAL A 281 -10.32 -0.58 9.11
CA VAL A 281 -9.87 0.19 7.94
C VAL A 281 -8.46 -0.23 7.57
N ILE A 282 -8.18 -0.37 6.28
CA ILE A 282 -6.80 -0.43 5.76
C ILE A 282 -6.46 0.90 5.12
N TYR A 283 -5.30 1.45 5.44
CA TYR A 283 -4.73 2.66 4.85
C TYR A 283 -3.39 2.31 4.20
N LEU A 284 -3.34 2.34 2.86
CA LEU A 284 -2.15 2.08 2.08
C LEU A 284 -1.48 3.41 1.72
N HIS A 285 -0.18 3.51 1.96
CA HIS A 285 0.60 4.72 1.65
C HIS A 285 2.04 4.43 1.21
N GLY A 286 2.76 5.47 0.79
CA GLY A 286 4.18 5.47 0.44
C GLY A 286 4.92 6.60 1.15
N HIS A 287 5.67 7.42 0.41
CA HIS A 287 6.37 8.65 0.81
C HIS A 287 7.62 8.46 1.69
N ILE A 288 7.55 7.54 2.65
CA ILE A 288 8.58 7.45 3.70
C ILE A 288 9.77 6.57 3.29
N HIS A 289 9.65 5.83 2.18
CA HIS A 289 10.66 4.92 1.61
C HIS A 289 11.14 3.81 2.57
N GLU A 290 10.40 3.66 3.67
CA GLU A 290 10.41 2.59 4.65
C GLU A 290 9.06 1.87 4.53
N ASP A 291 8.98 0.64 5.03
CA ASP A 291 7.82 -0.25 4.87
C ASP A 291 7.19 -0.70 6.21
N PRO A 292 6.97 0.20 7.20
CA PRO A 292 6.30 -0.17 8.43
C PRO A 292 4.85 -0.61 8.18
N VAL A 293 4.39 -1.49 9.07
CA VAL A 293 2.98 -1.85 9.24
C VAL A 293 2.60 -1.43 10.65
N GLU A 294 1.62 -0.53 10.75
CA GLU A 294 1.21 0.08 12.01
C GLU A 294 -0.28 -0.17 12.26
N VAL A 295 -0.63 -0.57 13.49
CA VAL A 295 -2.01 -0.82 13.89
C VAL A 295 -2.43 0.21 14.92
N LEU A 296 -3.43 0.99 14.57
CA LEU A 296 -4.05 2.00 15.42
C LEU A 296 -5.37 1.47 15.92
N GLN A 297 -5.53 1.35 17.23
CA GLN A 297 -6.77 0.84 17.80
C GLN A 297 -7.12 1.59 19.08
N LEU A 298 -8.31 2.19 19.09
CA LEU A 298 -8.90 2.72 20.31
C LEU A 298 -9.36 1.55 21.20
N PRO A 299 -9.36 1.69 22.54
CA PRO A 299 -9.87 0.65 23.44
C PRO A 299 -11.28 0.20 23.05
N GLY A 300 -11.42 -1.07 22.65
CA GLY A 300 -12.69 -1.65 22.22
C GLY A 300 -13.18 -1.27 20.81
N GLY A 301 -12.43 -0.43 20.10
CA GLY A 301 -12.67 -0.07 18.70
C GLY A 301 -12.10 -1.09 17.71
N PHE A 302 -12.37 -0.87 16.43
CA PHE A 302 -11.76 -1.63 15.34
C PHE A 302 -10.40 -1.03 14.94
N PRO A 303 -9.49 -1.84 14.37
CA PRO A 303 -8.18 -1.35 13.96
C PRO A 303 -8.24 -0.50 12.68
N VAL A 304 -7.42 0.55 12.64
CA VAL A 304 -6.95 1.21 11.42
C VAL A 304 -5.53 0.69 11.17
N VAL A 305 -5.35 -0.08 10.11
CA VAL A 305 -4.07 -0.70 9.73
C VAL A 305 -3.42 0.16 8.65
N SER A 306 -2.34 0.85 9.00
CA SER A 306 -1.52 1.65 8.07
C SER A 306 -0.39 0.79 7.52
N ILE A 307 -0.29 0.68 6.19
CA ILE A 307 0.68 -0.17 5.49
C ILE A 307 1.47 0.69 4.53
N SER A 308 2.76 0.86 4.80
CA SER A 308 3.66 1.58 3.90
C SER A 308 4.20 0.65 2.82
N SER A 309 4.21 1.14 1.57
CA SER A 309 4.97 0.53 0.48
C SER A 309 6.42 0.97 0.55
N PRO A 310 7.38 0.07 0.28
CA PRO A 310 8.76 0.48 0.08
C PRO A 310 8.92 1.24 -1.26
N ASP A 311 10.03 1.95 -1.39
CA ASP A 311 10.55 2.45 -2.67
C ASP A 311 10.74 1.28 -3.66
N ILE A 312 10.35 1.49 -4.93
CA ILE A 312 10.20 0.40 -5.89
C ILE A 312 11.45 -0.46 -6.12
N PRO A 313 12.71 0.05 -6.08
CA PRO A 313 13.90 -0.78 -6.20
C PRO A 313 14.08 -1.73 -5.03
N LYS A 314 13.47 -1.43 -3.87
CA LYS A 314 13.50 -2.28 -2.68
C LYS A 314 12.40 -3.33 -2.70
N GLY A 315 11.30 -3.14 -3.43
CA GLY A 315 10.27 -4.15 -3.66
C GLY A 315 8.84 -3.62 -3.68
N PHE A 316 7.88 -4.44 -3.24
CA PHE A 316 6.44 -4.13 -3.19
C PHE A 316 5.70 -5.06 -2.23
N ASN A 317 4.41 -4.83 -1.99
CA ASN A 317 3.58 -5.68 -1.13
C ASN A 317 2.44 -6.33 -1.92
N LEU A 318 2.09 -7.58 -1.56
CA LEU A 318 0.73 -8.07 -1.74
C LEU A 318 -0.02 -7.93 -0.42
N VAL A 319 -1.29 -7.52 -0.49
CA VAL A 319 -2.16 -7.34 0.67
C VAL A 319 -3.40 -8.19 0.45
N ASP A 320 -3.50 -9.27 1.22
CA ASP A 320 -4.61 -10.22 1.22
C ASP A 320 -5.58 -9.87 2.35
N ILE A 321 -6.83 -9.61 2.00
CA ILE A 321 -7.90 -9.35 2.96
C ILE A 321 -8.80 -10.58 2.97
N LEU A 322 -8.82 -11.29 4.09
CA LEU A 322 -9.63 -12.48 4.30
C LEU A 322 -10.94 -12.14 4.99
N PHE A 323 -11.99 -12.83 4.56
CA PHE A 323 -13.34 -12.67 5.09
C PHE A 323 -13.81 -14.01 5.65
N GLY A 324 -14.42 -13.98 6.84
CA GLY A 324 -15.03 -15.15 7.45
C GLY A 324 -16.51 -15.29 7.11
N GLU A 325 -17.25 -15.90 8.04
CA GLU A 325 -18.71 -16.02 7.99
C GLU A 325 -19.39 -14.68 7.68
N ASN A 326 -20.43 -14.75 6.84
CA ASN A 326 -21.24 -13.58 6.42
C ASN A 326 -20.40 -12.44 5.81
N ALA A 327 -19.25 -12.74 5.22
CA ALA A 327 -18.34 -11.78 4.62
C ALA A 327 -17.86 -10.69 5.61
N VAL A 328 -17.70 -11.04 6.88
CA VAL A 328 -17.09 -10.14 7.87
C VAL A 328 -15.57 -10.17 7.69
N PRO A 329 -14.88 -9.01 7.61
CA PRO A 329 -13.42 -8.95 7.56
C PRO A 329 -12.80 -9.66 8.76
N LEU A 330 -11.86 -10.57 8.50
CA LEU A 330 -11.24 -11.44 9.49
C LEU A 330 -9.79 -11.02 9.75
N ALA A 331 -8.98 -11.02 8.70
CA ALA A 331 -7.54 -10.81 8.76
C ALA A 331 -7.02 -10.06 7.53
N CYS A 332 -5.94 -9.34 7.72
CA CYS A 332 -5.12 -8.74 6.67
C CYS A 332 -3.75 -9.40 6.70
N HIS A 333 -3.37 -10.05 5.60
CA HIS A 333 -2.07 -10.68 5.41
C HIS A 333 -1.25 -9.86 4.42
N ILE A 334 -0.14 -9.33 4.88
CA ILE A 334 0.78 -8.52 4.09
C ILE A 334 1.95 -9.42 3.72
N ILE A 335 2.19 -9.59 2.43
CA ILE A 335 3.22 -10.45 1.88
C ILE A 335 4.27 -9.55 1.23
N PRO A 336 5.39 -9.27 1.92
CA PRO A 336 6.42 -8.40 1.40
C PRO A 336 7.25 -9.15 0.35
N TYR A 337 7.50 -8.49 -0.78
CA TYR A 337 8.57 -8.87 -1.70
C TYR A 337 9.68 -7.84 -1.56
N ARG A 338 10.90 -8.27 -1.20
CA ARG A 338 12.04 -7.40 -0.93
C ARG A 338 13.28 -7.82 -1.67
N VAL A 339 14.03 -6.83 -2.15
CA VAL A 339 15.35 -7.03 -2.76
C VAL A 339 16.38 -7.16 -1.65
N ASP A 340 17.04 -8.31 -1.57
CA ASP A 340 18.08 -8.55 -0.58
C ASP A 340 19.41 -7.85 -0.92
N LYS A 341 20.39 -7.96 -0.02
CA LYS A 341 21.73 -7.40 -0.21
C LYS A 341 22.47 -7.94 -1.44
N SER A 342 22.01 -9.03 -2.03
CA SER A 342 22.58 -9.63 -3.25
C SER A 342 21.84 -9.17 -4.53
N GLY A 343 20.89 -8.23 -4.40
CA GLY A 343 20.08 -7.77 -5.52
C GLY A 343 19.02 -8.78 -5.97
N ILE A 344 18.70 -9.80 -5.15
CA ILE A 344 17.69 -10.80 -5.46
C ILE A 344 16.38 -10.42 -4.79
N LEU A 345 15.33 -10.29 -5.59
CA LEU A 345 13.96 -10.12 -5.09
C LEU A 345 13.45 -11.44 -4.50
N LYS A 346 13.10 -11.42 -3.22
CA LYS A 346 12.58 -12.56 -2.48
C LYS A 346 11.27 -12.20 -1.81
N ARG A 347 10.44 -13.22 -1.63
CA ARG A 347 9.29 -13.12 -0.74
C ARG A 347 9.76 -13.25 0.70
N GLU A 348 9.32 -12.36 1.57
CA GLU A 348 9.58 -12.38 3.00
C GLU A 348 8.40 -13.02 3.77
N PRO A 349 8.57 -13.33 5.07
CA PRO A 349 7.49 -13.85 5.90
C PRO A 349 6.25 -12.96 5.88
N THR A 350 5.07 -13.58 5.81
CA THR A 350 3.78 -12.89 5.85
C THR A 350 3.57 -12.23 7.21
N ILE A 351 3.18 -10.95 7.20
CA ILE A 351 2.74 -10.23 8.40
C ILE A 351 1.22 -10.38 8.46
N SER A 352 0.70 -10.98 9.53
CA SER A 352 -0.73 -11.24 9.72
C SER A 352 -1.31 -10.29 10.77
N ILE A 353 -2.40 -9.59 10.43
CA ILE A 353 -3.06 -8.62 11.31
C ILE A 353 -4.54 -8.97 11.46
N ALA A 354 -5.02 -9.15 12.69
CA ALA A 354 -6.43 -9.32 12.97
C ALA A 354 -7.22 -8.04 12.66
N LEU A 355 -8.31 -8.16 11.91
CA LEU A 355 -9.20 -7.03 11.58
C LEU A 355 -10.42 -6.94 12.50
N ASN A 356 -10.62 -7.93 13.35
CA ASN A 356 -11.64 -7.87 14.38
C ASN A 356 -11.14 -7.03 15.58
N ASN A 357 -12.07 -6.63 16.45
CA ASN A 357 -11.75 -5.82 17.63
C ASN A 357 -11.17 -6.63 18.81
N GLY A 358 -10.64 -7.83 18.58
CA GLY A 358 -10.09 -8.72 19.63
C GLY A 358 -11.11 -9.27 20.64
N ARG A 359 -12.37 -8.80 20.65
CA ARG A 359 -13.41 -9.27 21.60
C ARG A 359 -13.89 -10.71 21.33
N LYS A 360 -13.58 -11.29 20.17
CA LYS A 360 -14.06 -12.64 19.81
C LYS A 360 -13.31 -13.78 20.49
N ARG A 361 -12.08 -13.58 21.01
CA ARG A 361 -11.38 -14.63 21.78
C ARG A 361 -12.17 -15.09 23.01
N SER A 362 -12.92 -14.19 23.65
CA SER A 362 -13.56 -14.49 24.93
C SER A 362 -14.94 -15.13 24.82
N SER A 363 -15.54 -15.22 23.62
CA SER A 363 -16.93 -15.68 23.47
C SER A 363 -17.11 -17.01 22.74
N ASP A 364 -16.13 -17.46 21.95
CA ASP A 364 -16.22 -18.76 21.27
C ASP A 364 -15.44 -19.85 22.02
N ARG A 365 -16.18 -20.80 22.61
CA ARG A 365 -15.62 -21.97 23.30
C ARG A 365 -14.73 -22.81 22.39
N ASN A 366 -15.03 -22.88 21.09
CA ASN A 366 -14.27 -23.71 20.15
C ASN A 366 -12.87 -23.17 19.89
N THR A 367 -12.70 -21.84 19.85
CA THR A 367 -11.40 -21.19 19.71
C THR A 367 -10.44 -21.57 20.84
N GLY A 368 -10.95 -21.56 22.09
CA GLY A 368 -10.13 -21.93 23.26
C GLY A 368 -9.73 -23.41 23.26
N ILE A 369 -10.64 -24.31 22.88
CA ILE A 369 -10.36 -25.75 22.77
C ILE A 369 -9.30 -26.00 21.69
N LEU A 370 -9.47 -25.40 20.51
CA LEU A 370 -8.52 -25.56 19.41
C LEU A 370 -7.14 -25.05 19.77
N TYR A 371 -7.06 -23.82 20.31
CA TYR A 371 -5.78 -23.25 20.73
C TYR A 371 -5.11 -24.10 21.81
N GLY A 372 -5.86 -24.54 22.83
CA GLY A 372 -5.34 -25.43 23.87
C GLY A 372 -4.78 -26.73 23.30
N LYS A 373 -5.41 -27.28 22.25
CA LYS A 373 -4.92 -28.50 21.59
C LYS A 373 -3.61 -28.27 20.84
N VAL A 374 -3.50 -27.17 20.09
CA VAL A 374 -2.26 -26.81 19.38
C VAL A 374 -1.14 -26.54 20.38
N LEU A 375 -1.45 -25.89 21.50
CA LEU A 375 -0.51 -25.60 22.58
C LEU A 375 0.01 -26.88 23.27
N GLU A 376 -0.87 -27.84 23.55
CA GLU A 376 -0.50 -29.13 24.16
C GLU A 376 0.39 -29.96 23.23
N ALA A 377 0.03 -30.04 21.94
CA ALA A 377 0.77 -30.82 20.95
C ALA A 377 2.07 -30.14 20.50
N GLY A 378 2.18 -28.81 20.63
CA GLY A 378 3.27 -27.99 20.13
C GLY A 378 3.25 -27.77 18.61
N GLN A 379 2.88 -28.81 17.86
CA GLN A 379 2.63 -28.76 16.42
C GLN A 379 1.50 -29.71 16.04
N VAL A 380 0.63 -29.31 15.10
CA VAL A 380 -0.48 -30.14 14.61
C VAL A 380 -0.62 -29.96 13.10
N TYR A 381 -0.76 -31.06 12.36
CA TYR A 381 -1.02 -31.02 10.92
C TYR A 381 -2.51 -30.79 10.66
N TRP A 382 -2.86 -30.00 9.65
CA TRP A 382 -4.26 -29.72 9.31
C TRP A 382 -5.13 -30.98 9.11
N PRO A 383 -4.70 -32.02 8.37
CA PRO A 383 -5.50 -33.24 8.21
C PRO A 383 -5.77 -34.01 9.52
N GLU A 384 -4.88 -33.86 10.51
CA GLU A 384 -5.08 -34.43 11.84
C GLU A 384 -6.08 -33.59 12.63
N LEU A 385 -5.95 -32.26 12.57
CA LEU A 385 -6.85 -31.32 13.20
C LEU A 385 -8.29 -31.48 12.68
N THR A 386 -8.47 -31.53 11.36
CA THR A 386 -9.79 -31.73 10.75
C THR A 386 -10.42 -33.05 11.18
N ARG A 387 -9.65 -34.15 11.23
CA ARG A 387 -10.18 -35.44 11.69
C ARG A 387 -10.69 -35.39 13.12
N GLN A 388 -10.02 -34.65 14.00
CA GLN A 388 -10.43 -34.56 15.40
C GLN A 388 -11.65 -33.64 15.60
N PHE A 389 -11.73 -32.54 14.85
CA PHE A 389 -12.70 -31.48 15.10
C PHE A 389 -13.94 -31.50 14.21
N LEU A 390 -13.91 -32.23 13.10
CA LEU A 390 -15.07 -32.41 12.20
C LEU A 390 -15.93 -33.63 12.57
N ASP A 391 -15.54 -34.41 13.58
CA ASP A 391 -16.39 -35.44 14.16
C ASP A 391 -17.59 -34.80 14.90
N GLU A 392 -18.75 -35.47 14.88
CA GLU A 392 -20.04 -34.97 15.40
C GLU A 392 -19.98 -34.43 16.85
N ALA A 393 -18.99 -34.86 17.64
CA ALA A 393 -18.77 -34.46 19.03
C ALA A 393 -18.48 -32.96 19.22
N HIS A 394 -17.93 -32.28 18.21
CA HIS A 394 -17.54 -30.87 18.30
C HIS A 394 -18.47 -29.91 17.53
N GLY A 395 -19.37 -30.44 16.69
CA GLY A 395 -20.37 -29.64 15.97
C GLY A 395 -19.79 -28.53 15.08
N MET A 396 -18.54 -28.69 14.62
CA MET A 396 -17.88 -27.74 13.72
C MET A 396 -17.85 -28.26 12.30
N ASP A 397 -18.03 -27.36 11.34
CA ASP A 397 -17.70 -27.62 9.95
C ASP A 397 -16.28 -27.12 9.62
N GLU A 398 -15.80 -27.49 8.44
CA GLU A 398 -14.44 -27.15 8.01
C GLU A 398 -14.26 -25.63 7.83
N GLU A 399 -15.30 -24.91 7.39
CA GLU A 399 -15.25 -23.46 7.23
C GLU A 399 -15.03 -22.77 8.57
N ARG A 400 -15.78 -23.16 9.60
CA ARG A 400 -15.62 -22.64 10.96
C ARG A 400 -14.24 -22.95 11.51
N LEU A 401 -13.75 -24.16 11.28
CA LEU A 401 -12.41 -24.55 11.70
C LEU A 401 -11.34 -23.67 11.05
N THR A 402 -11.44 -23.41 9.74
CA THR A 402 -10.52 -22.53 9.01
C THR A 402 -10.59 -21.10 9.54
N ILE A 403 -11.79 -20.58 9.82
CA ILE A 403 -11.97 -19.24 10.42
C ILE A 403 -11.25 -19.13 11.76
N ILE A 404 -11.40 -20.11 12.65
CA ILE A 404 -10.75 -20.10 13.96
C ILE A 404 -9.23 -20.11 13.81
N VAL A 405 -8.70 -20.94 12.91
CA VAL A 405 -7.25 -21.07 12.68
C VAL A 405 -6.65 -19.79 12.09
N GLU A 406 -7.28 -19.21 11.08
CA GLU A 406 -6.89 -17.91 10.49
C GLU A 406 -6.98 -16.79 11.54
N GLN A 407 -8.00 -16.80 12.39
CA GLN A 407 -8.14 -15.85 13.48
C GLN A 407 -6.99 -15.96 14.49
N LEU A 408 -6.64 -17.18 14.91
CA LEU A 408 -5.54 -17.42 15.84
C LEU A 408 -4.19 -16.99 15.24
N GLN A 409 -3.98 -17.21 13.93
CA GLN A 409 -2.78 -16.75 13.23
C GLN A 409 -2.73 -15.22 13.19
N ALA A 410 -3.83 -14.56 12.80
CA ALA A 410 -3.90 -13.11 12.67
C ALA A 410 -3.71 -12.37 14.01
N GLU A 411 -4.01 -13.04 15.12
CA GLU A 411 -3.77 -12.52 16.48
C GLU A 411 -2.44 -13.00 17.07
N GLY A 412 -1.60 -13.69 16.30
CA GLY A 412 -0.28 -14.17 16.72
C GLY A 412 -0.29 -15.25 17.80
N SER A 413 -1.41 -15.97 18.00
CA SER A 413 -1.43 -17.14 18.90
C SER A 413 -0.75 -18.36 18.30
N ILE A 414 -0.84 -18.49 16.98
CA ILE A 414 -0.25 -19.60 16.24
C ILE A 414 0.48 -19.08 15.00
N THR A 415 1.38 -19.90 14.49
CA THR A 415 1.95 -19.77 13.16
C THR A 415 1.50 -20.95 12.28
N ILE A 416 1.34 -20.68 10.97
CA ILE A 416 0.99 -21.70 9.99
C ILE A 416 2.16 -21.82 9.00
N ASP A 417 2.86 -22.94 9.06
CA ASP A 417 3.83 -23.29 8.01
C ASP A 417 3.10 -23.69 6.75
N ASN A 418 3.75 -23.49 5.59
CA ASN A 418 3.21 -23.79 4.27
C ASN A 418 1.87 -23.08 3.97
N TYR A 419 1.66 -21.90 4.55
CA TYR A 419 0.44 -21.12 4.37
C TYR A 419 0.04 -20.90 2.89
N ASP A 420 1.03 -20.79 2.00
CA ASP A 420 0.79 -20.60 0.56
C ASP A 420 0.38 -21.86 -0.20
N LEU A 421 0.48 -23.02 0.45
CA LEU A 421 -0.01 -24.28 -0.09
C LEU A 421 -1.47 -24.48 0.34
N SER A 422 -2.12 -25.47 -0.26
CA SER A 422 -3.47 -25.85 0.14
C SER A 422 -3.53 -26.25 1.62
N PRO A 423 -4.66 -26.04 2.32
CA PRO A 423 -4.80 -26.35 3.75
C PRO A 423 -4.34 -27.76 4.15
N ALA A 424 -4.46 -28.75 3.27
CA ALA A 424 -3.94 -30.10 3.47
C ALA A 424 -2.44 -30.18 3.85
N HIS A 425 -1.65 -29.16 3.55
CA HIS A 425 -0.20 -29.08 3.83
C HIS A 425 0.14 -28.17 5.02
N TRP A 426 -0.86 -27.55 5.64
CA TRP A 426 -0.65 -26.63 6.75
C TRP A 426 -0.17 -27.36 8.00
N ILE A 427 0.78 -26.74 8.68
CA ILE A 427 1.30 -27.18 9.98
C ILE A 427 1.10 -26.02 10.94
N LEU A 428 0.26 -26.22 11.95
CA LEU A 428 -0.06 -25.21 12.96
C LEU A 428 0.89 -25.38 14.14
N ARG A 429 1.49 -24.28 14.60
CA ARG A 429 2.37 -24.25 15.78
C ARG A 429 1.92 -23.18 16.75
N ALA A 430 1.92 -23.47 18.04
CA ALA A 430 1.63 -22.45 19.04
C ALA A 430 2.85 -21.54 19.26
N GLU A 431 2.63 -20.24 19.31
CA GLU A 431 3.62 -19.29 19.80
C GLU A 431 3.64 -19.35 21.34
N LYS A 432 4.82 -19.56 21.93
CA LYS A 432 5.00 -19.75 23.38
C LYS A 432 5.21 -18.45 24.14
#